data_AF-A0A2V1B2W0-F1
#
_entry.id   AF-A0A2V1B2W0-F1
#
_cell.length_a   1.000
_cell.length_b   1.000
_cell.length_c   1.000
_cell.angle_alpha   90.00
_cell.angle_beta   90.00
_cell.angle_gamma   90.00
#
_symmetry.space_group_name_H-M   'P 1'
#
loop_
_entity.id
_entity.type
_entity.pdbx_description
1 polymer ?
#
loop_
_entity_poly.entity_id
_entity_poly.type
_entity_poly.pdbx_seq_one_letter_code
_entity_poly.pdbx_strand_id
1 'polypeptide(L)'
;YIHLLSRSFGPDATQIHGYPGHPEIELALLRFHTFTGSQEAYSLARYSIEERGNPSGVDGQHFYDSEAEARGDVPWKSPNSFPRAKSYWYSQAQQPILQQQTIEGHAVRAMYLLTPVTDTLCLEQLGIHTFRPERAQWFDTVTRLWNNMVGRKMYITGGIGAVKQWEGFEIDYFLPQGTDEGGCYSETCAAIGVMMVAERLLHVGLDSRYADIMELCLYNSVMTSMSLDGKEFTYVNQLASSGQDKSAREEWFDCACCPPNLTRLFGSLGGYLWDYSAASCSTAYVNVHLYATAKLAFAMGENSVTLEETSHWPFGGKISFQLKAPEDVEVILRLRVPAWARENFETLICLSLTPNLECPKLEKGYLVLPSSYMQSNPSFVLNINGFQPRFIQPHPYTNQQVVALARGPIIYCLEDVDNQWEQNHFKDVCISPAGRIVEERREHIVMQQSKEEHIALHATGWHRSMPEWVEKRAGVEPSLPVKMSRESPKTERSLCFIPYYFRANRGGKGQMRVGLHQA
;
A
#
# COMPACT_ATOMS: atom_id res chain seq x y z
N TYR A 1 -27.07 3.74 -17.31
CA TYR A 1 -25.94 2.79 -17.41
C TYR A 1 -26.25 1.46 -16.75
N ILE A 2 -26.51 1.41 -15.44
CA ILE A 2 -26.77 0.15 -14.71
C ILE A 2 -27.84 -0.71 -15.41
N HIS A 3 -29.00 -0.14 -15.69
CA HIS A 3 -30.06 -0.87 -16.40
C HIS A 3 -29.65 -1.43 -17.77
N LEU A 4 -28.80 -0.73 -18.51
CA LEU A 4 -28.28 -1.23 -19.79
C LEU A 4 -27.33 -2.41 -19.54
N LEU A 5 -26.41 -2.28 -18.58
CA LEU A 5 -25.47 -3.34 -18.24
C LEU A 5 -26.20 -4.59 -17.74
N SER A 6 -27.17 -4.44 -16.83
CA SER A 6 -27.94 -5.56 -16.28
C SER A 6 -28.87 -6.20 -17.29
N ARG A 7 -29.25 -5.50 -18.38
CA ARG A 7 -29.97 -6.14 -19.50
C ARG A 7 -29.05 -6.86 -20.46
N SER A 8 -27.80 -6.41 -20.58
CA SER A 8 -26.83 -6.98 -21.52
C SER A 8 -26.02 -8.13 -20.92
N PHE A 9 -25.71 -8.08 -19.62
CA PHE A 9 -24.84 -9.03 -18.92
C PHE A 9 -25.55 -9.65 -17.73
N GLY A 10 -25.36 -10.95 -17.54
CA GLY A 10 -25.98 -11.71 -16.46
C GLY A 10 -26.13 -13.18 -16.81
N PRO A 11 -26.77 -13.97 -15.95
CA PRO A 11 -26.88 -15.43 -16.10
C PRO A 11 -27.98 -15.89 -17.06
N ASP A 12 -28.88 -15.01 -17.51
CA ASP A 12 -30.00 -15.40 -18.36
C ASP A 12 -29.52 -15.80 -19.76
N ALA A 13 -30.25 -16.72 -20.41
CA ALA A 13 -29.88 -17.24 -21.73
C ALA A 13 -29.80 -16.17 -22.85
N THR A 14 -30.47 -15.02 -22.67
CA THR A 14 -30.45 -13.90 -23.63
C THR A 14 -29.35 -12.88 -23.34
N GLN A 15 -28.63 -13.02 -22.22
CA GLN A 15 -27.58 -12.12 -21.79
C GLN A 15 -26.21 -12.63 -22.23
N ILE A 16 -25.24 -11.72 -22.28
CA ILE A 16 -23.83 -12.04 -22.47
C ILE A 16 -23.29 -12.54 -21.13
N HIS A 17 -22.78 -13.77 -21.10
CA HIS A 17 -22.21 -14.34 -19.88
C HIS A 17 -20.75 -13.90 -19.71
N GLY A 18 -20.54 -12.61 -19.44
CA GLY A 18 -19.24 -11.97 -19.50
C GLY A 18 -19.00 -10.90 -18.44
N TYR A 19 -17.74 -10.47 -18.36
CA TYR A 19 -17.23 -9.52 -17.37
C TYR A 19 -16.06 -8.72 -17.97
N PRO A 20 -15.78 -7.50 -17.49
CA PRO A 20 -14.74 -6.67 -18.09
C PRO A 20 -13.32 -7.18 -17.80
N GLY A 21 -12.41 -6.96 -18.76
CA GLY A 21 -10.98 -7.24 -18.60
C GLY A 21 -10.26 -6.44 -17.50
N HIS A 22 -10.85 -5.32 -17.06
CA HIS A 22 -10.38 -4.52 -15.93
C HIS A 22 -11.50 -4.44 -14.88
N PRO A 23 -11.34 -5.08 -13.70
CA PRO A 23 -12.23 -4.90 -12.56
C PRO A 23 -12.32 -3.42 -12.16
N GLU A 24 -13.53 -2.93 -11.91
CA GLU A 24 -13.86 -1.57 -11.44
C GLU A 24 -15.39 -1.43 -11.33
N ILE A 25 -16.11 -2.02 -12.28
CA ILE A 25 -17.58 -1.91 -12.30
C ILE A 25 -18.20 -2.53 -11.06
N GLU A 26 -17.60 -3.59 -10.54
CA GLU A 26 -18.08 -4.35 -9.39
C GLU A 26 -18.13 -3.47 -8.13
N LEU A 27 -17.06 -2.72 -7.82
CA LEU A 27 -17.05 -1.81 -6.66
C LEU A 27 -17.95 -0.60 -6.86
N ALA A 28 -18.05 -0.08 -8.09
CA ALA A 28 -18.93 1.03 -8.40
C ALA A 28 -20.41 0.63 -8.20
N LEU A 29 -20.79 -0.57 -8.65
CA LEU A 29 -22.14 -1.12 -8.49
C LEU A 29 -22.47 -1.39 -7.02
N LEU A 30 -21.55 -1.97 -6.24
CA LEU A 30 -21.78 -2.19 -4.81
C LEU A 30 -21.92 -0.88 -4.03
N ARG A 31 -21.09 0.14 -4.32
CA ARG A 31 -21.27 1.47 -3.72
C ARG A 31 -22.61 2.11 -4.11
N PHE A 32 -23.02 1.99 -5.38
CA PHE A 32 -24.33 2.47 -5.82
C PHE A 32 -25.47 1.74 -5.10
N HIS A 33 -25.35 0.42 -4.95
CA HIS A 33 -26.30 -0.39 -4.20
C HIS A 33 -26.39 0.07 -2.73
N THR A 34 -25.27 0.25 -2.03
CA THR A 34 -25.26 0.72 -0.63
C THR A 34 -25.98 2.06 -0.47
N PHE A 35 -25.85 2.96 -1.46
CA PHE A 35 -26.47 4.27 -1.41
C PHE A 35 -27.97 4.26 -1.78
N THR A 36 -28.39 3.38 -2.70
CA THR A 36 -29.74 3.43 -3.30
C THR A 36 -30.65 2.26 -2.94
N GLY A 37 -30.10 1.17 -2.41
CA GLY A 37 -30.79 -0.12 -2.25
C GLY A 37 -31.01 -0.88 -3.56
N SER A 38 -30.42 -0.46 -4.69
CA SER A 38 -30.67 -1.08 -6.01
C SER A 38 -30.22 -2.54 -6.05
N GLN A 39 -31.20 -3.45 -6.13
CA GLN A 39 -30.98 -4.90 -6.25
C GLN A 39 -30.43 -5.30 -7.63
N GLU A 40 -30.77 -4.53 -8.67
CA GLU A 40 -30.25 -4.72 -10.03
C GLU A 40 -28.73 -4.49 -10.05
N ALA A 41 -28.24 -3.44 -9.38
CA ALA A 41 -26.81 -3.14 -9.29
C ALA A 41 -26.06 -4.22 -8.50
N TYR A 42 -26.62 -4.64 -7.35
CA TYR A 42 -26.06 -5.71 -6.53
C TYR A 42 -25.94 -7.03 -7.29
N SER A 43 -27.02 -7.44 -7.97
CA SER A 43 -27.07 -8.71 -8.69
C SER A 43 -26.04 -8.75 -9.82
N LEU A 44 -25.90 -7.65 -10.55
CA LEU A 44 -24.88 -7.54 -11.60
C LEU A 44 -23.46 -7.58 -11.03
N ALA A 45 -23.19 -6.86 -9.93
CA ALA A 45 -21.87 -6.86 -9.30
C ALA A 45 -21.47 -8.27 -8.84
N ARG A 46 -22.39 -8.96 -8.16
CA ARG A 46 -22.21 -10.33 -7.69
C ARG A 46 -21.94 -11.28 -8.85
N TYR A 47 -22.76 -11.21 -9.89
CA TYR A 47 -22.58 -12.01 -11.09
C TYR A 47 -21.20 -11.80 -11.72
N SER A 48 -20.77 -10.55 -11.89
CA SER A 48 -19.44 -10.25 -12.46
C SER A 48 -18.28 -10.78 -11.61
N ILE A 49 -18.40 -10.83 -10.28
CA ILE A 49 -17.39 -11.40 -9.38
C ILE A 49 -17.36 -12.93 -9.48
N GLU A 50 -18.53 -13.58 -9.43
CA GLU A 50 -18.66 -15.04 -9.41
C GLU A 50 -18.36 -15.68 -10.77
N GLU A 51 -18.74 -15.03 -11.87
CA GLU A 51 -18.49 -15.52 -13.23
C GLU A 51 -17.02 -15.37 -13.63
N ARG A 52 -16.28 -14.43 -13.01
CA ARG A 52 -14.89 -14.13 -13.40
C ARG A 52 -13.99 -15.35 -13.24
N GLY A 53 -13.47 -15.82 -14.38
CA GLY A 53 -12.56 -16.96 -14.46
C GLY A 53 -13.29 -18.31 -14.49
N ASN A 54 -14.61 -18.34 -14.71
CA ASN A 54 -15.36 -19.56 -14.93
C ASN A 54 -14.87 -20.26 -16.21
N PRO A 55 -14.28 -21.48 -16.13
CA PRO A 55 -13.77 -22.17 -17.30
C PRO A 55 -14.89 -22.72 -18.21
N SER A 56 -16.12 -22.78 -17.72
CA SER A 56 -17.29 -23.32 -18.41
C SER A 56 -18.44 -22.32 -18.49
N GLY A 57 -18.12 -21.03 -18.66
CA GLY A 57 -19.09 -19.94 -18.73
C GLY A 57 -19.94 -19.98 -20.00
N VAL A 58 -19.51 -19.27 -21.05
CA VAL A 58 -20.23 -19.20 -22.33
C VAL A 58 -20.06 -20.51 -23.10
N ASP A 59 -21.16 -21.21 -23.41
CA ASP A 59 -21.16 -22.45 -24.22
C ASP A 59 -20.15 -23.52 -23.76
N GLY A 60 -19.88 -23.59 -22.45
CA GLY A 60 -18.92 -24.54 -21.87
C GLY A 60 -17.46 -24.15 -22.02
N GLN A 61 -17.15 -22.90 -22.38
CA GLN A 61 -15.81 -22.34 -22.47
C GLN A 61 -15.64 -21.03 -21.70
N HIS A 62 -14.38 -20.61 -21.54
CA HIS A 62 -14.04 -19.37 -20.85
C HIS A 62 -14.51 -18.15 -21.66
N PHE A 63 -15.07 -17.12 -20.99
CA PHE A 63 -15.63 -15.94 -21.66
C PHE A 63 -14.66 -15.29 -22.66
N TYR A 64 -13.40 -15.06 -22.28
CA TYR A 64 -12.40 -14.46 -23.17
C TYR A 64 -12.01 -15.33 -24.38
N ASP A 65 -12.22 -16.64 -24.33
CA ASP A 65 -12.05 -17.48 -25.51
C ASP A 65 -13.26 -17.28 -26.46
N SER A 66 -14.47 -17.34 -25.91
CA SER A 66 -15.70 -17.14 -26.68
C SER A 66 -15.77 -15.77 -27.38
N GLU A 67 -15.44 -14.69 -26.68
CA GLU A 67 -15.46 -13.35 -27.30
C GLU A 67 -14.33 -13.15 -28.33
N ALA A 68 -13.18 -13.81 -28.16
CA ALA A 68 -12.09 -13.78 -29.15
C ALA A 68 -12.48 -14.53 -30.43
N GLU A 69 -13.11 -15.70 -30.30
CA GLU A 69 -13.66 -16.46 -31.43
C GLU A 69 -14.73 -15.67 -32.18
N ALA A 70 -15.66 -15.03 -31.44
CA ALA A 70 -16.71 -14.21 -32.03
C ALA A 70 -16.17 -13.00 -32.81
N ARG A 71 -15.00 -12.45 -32.41
CA ARG A 71 -14.30 -11.38 -33.14
C ARG A 71 -13.47 -11.88 -34.32
N GLY A 72 -13.23 -13.19 -34.43
CA GLY A 72 -12.27 -13.75 -35.38
C GLY A 72 -10.82 -13.40 -35.02
N ASP A 73 -10.51 -13.26 -33.73
CA ASP A 73 -9.16 -12.98 -33.26
C ASP A 73 -8.21 -14.10 -33.66
N VAL A 74 -6.99 -13.73 -34.05
CA VAL A 74 -5.99 -14.68 -34.54
C VAL A 74 -5.31 -15.37 -33.34
N PRO A 75 -5.34 -16.72 -33.21
CA PRO A 75 -4.93 -17.41 -31.98
C PRO A 75 -3.49 -17.16 -31.50
N TRP A 76 -2.57 -16.86 -32.41
CA TRP A 76 -1.16 -16.58 -32.09
C TRP A 76 -0.87 -15.10 -31.81
N LYS A 77 -1.84 -14.20 -32.02
CA LYS A 77 -1.69 -12.79 -31.68
C LYS A 77 -2.16 -12.59 -30.24
N SER A 78 -1.30 -12.02 -29.40
CA SER A 78 -1.61 -11.73 -28.00
C SER A 78 -1.34 -10.25 -27.70
N PRO A 79 -2.02 -9.65 -26.70
CA PRO A 79 -1.68 -8.33 -26.20
C PRO A 79 -0.22 -8.27 -25.75
N ASN A 80 0.43 -7.10 -25.85
CA ASN A 80 1.83 -6.92 -25.42
C ASN A 80 2.04 -7.23 -23.93
N SER A 81 1.00 -7.05 -23.11
CA SER A 81 1.00 -7.37 -21.68
C SER A 81 0.91 -8.87 -21.39
N PHE A 82 0.67 -9.72 -22.39
CA PHE A 82 0.57 -11.16 -22.22
C PHE A 82 1.93 -11.80 -22.54
N PRO A 83 2.70 -12.26 -21.54
CA PRO A 83 3.97 -12.93 -21.81
C PRO A 83 3.78 -14.31 -22.46
N ARG A 84 2.55 -14.85 -22.44
CA ARG A 84 2.17 -16.09 -23.12
C ARG A 84 0.69 -16.05 -23.53
N ALA A 85 0.30 -16.91 -24.47
CA ALA A 85 -1.10 -17.09 -24.84
C ALA A 85 -1.98 -17.40 -23.61
N LYS A 86 -3.22 -16.91 -23.61
CA LYS A 86 -4.21 -17.10 -22.53
C LYS A 86 -3.69 -16.70 -21.14
N SER A 87 -2.96 -15.58 -21.05
CA SER A 87 -2.52 -15.00 -19.76
C SER A 87 -3.67 -14.32 -19.01
N TYR A 88 -4.79 -15.01 -18.80
CA TYR A 88 -5.99 -14.48 -18.15
C TYR A 88 -5.78 -14.09 -16.69
N TRP A 89 -4.70 -14.59 -16.07
CA TRP A 89 -4.22 -14.12 -14.77
C TRP A 89 -3.93 -12.61 -14.77
N TYR A 90 -3.62 -12.00 -15.93
CA TYR A 90 -3.50 -10.53 -16.08
C TYR A 90 -4.75 -9.77 -15.59
N SER A 91 -5.93 -10.37 -15.81
CA SER A 91 -7.25 -9.86 -15.44
C SER A 91 -7.90 -10.65 -14.29
N GLN A 92 -7.09 -11.40 -13.53
CA GLN A 92 -7.52 -12.26 -12.42
C GLN A 92 -8.67 -13.22 -12.82
N ALA A 93 -8.60 -13.72 -14.06
CA ALA A 93 -9.61 -14.57 -14.68
C ALA A 93 -9.04 -15.92 -15.12
N GLN A 94 -7.91 -16.35 -14.56
CA GLN A 94 -7.36 -17.69 -14.80
C GLN A 94 -8.18 -18.80 -14.16
N GLN A 95 -8.91 -18.47 -13.08
CA GLN A 95 -9.83 -19.36 -12.36
C GLN A 95 -10.77 -18.52 -11.48
N PRO A 96 -11.89 -19.08 -10.99
CA PRO A 96 -12.79 -18.37 -10.07
C PRO A 96 -12.04 -17.87 -8.84
N ILE A 97 -12.38 -16.67 -8.36
CA ILE A 97 -11.58 -15.99 -7.32
C ILE A 97 -11.41 -16.82 -6.04
N LEU A 98 -12.44 -17.58 -5.65
CA LEU A 98 -12.39 -18.46 -4.48
C LEU A 98 -11.32 -19.57 -4.59
N GLN A 99 -10.92 -19.93 -5.80
CA GLN A 99 -9.92 -20.94 -6.10
C GLN A 99 -8.50 -20.34 -6.23
N GLN A 100 -8.38 -19.01 -6.35
CA GLN A 100 -7.09 -18.34 -6.50
C GLN A 100 -6.24 -18.45 -5.22
N GLN A 101 -5.03 -18.99 -5.36
CA GLN A 101 -4.11 -19.23 -4.23
C GLN A 101 -3.14 -18.08 -4.00
N THR A 102 -2.75 -17.38 -5.07
CA THR A 102 -1.75 -16.32 -5.11
C THR A 102 -2.32 -15.11 -5.84
N ILE A 103 -1.90 -13.91 -5.43
CA ILE A 103 -2.25 -12.70 -6.18
C ILE A 103 -1.34 -12.60 -7.40
N GLU A 104 -1.95 -12.38 -8.57
CA GLU A 104 -1.29 -12.41 -9.87
C GLU A 104 -1.84 -11.31 -10.77
N GLY A 105 -1.14 -11.03 -11.86
CA GLY A 105 -1.63 -10.14 -12.89
C GLY A 105 -1.35 -8.69 -12.61
N HIS A 106 -2.06 -7.86 -13.36
CA HIS A 106 -1.96 -6.42 -13.24
C HIS A 106 -2.36 -5.97 -11.83
N ALA A 107 -1.53 -5.13 -11.21
CA ALA A 107 -1.64 -4.80 -9.80
C ALA A 107 -2.94 -4.04 -9.48
N VAL A 108 -3.28 -3.01 -10.28
CA VAL A 108 -4.54 -2.25 -10.08
C VAL A 108 -5.78 -3.13 -10.28
N ARG A 109 -5.85 -3.90 -11.37
CA ARG A 109 -6.96 -4.84 -11.63
C ARG A 109 -7.18 -5.78 -10.45
N ALA A 110 -6.11 -6.36 -9.92
CA ALA A 110 -6.17 -7.22 -8.74
C ALA A 110 -6.77 -6.51 -7.53
N MET A 111 -6.33 -5.28 -7.22
CA MET A 111 -6.85 -4.53 -6.08
C MET A 111 -8.30 -4.08 -6.28
N TYR A 112 -8.67 -3.71 -7.50
CA TYR A 112 -10.03 -3.32 -7.84
C TYR A 112 -10.99 -4.51 -7.93
N LEU A 113 -10.48 -5.74 -8.03
CA LEU A 113 -11.26 -6.96 -7.83
C LEU A 113 -11.37 -7.34 -6.35
N LEU A 114 -10.29 -7.24 -5.58
CA LEU A 114 -10.32 -7.55 -4.15
C LEU A 114 -11.17 -6.57 -3.35
N THR A 115 -11.24 -5.31 -3.76
CA THR A 115 -12.07 -4.29 -3.11
C THR A 115 -13.55 -4.70 -3.05
N PRO A 116 -14.25 -4.98 -4.16
CA PRO A 116 -15.65 -5.37 -4.15
C PRO A 116 -15.88 -6.74 -3.52
N VAL A 117 -14.91 -7.66 -3.62
CA VAL A 117 -14.95 -8.96 -2.90
C VAL A 117 -14.87 -8.75 -1.39
N THR A 118 -14.20 -7.70 -0.93
CA THR A 118 -14.21 -7.33 0.49
C THR A 118 -15.48 -6.55 0.84
N ASP A 119 -15.99 -5.71 -0.05
CA ASP A 119 -17.27 -5.01 0.12
C ASP A 119 -18.42 -6.01 0.33
N THR A 120 -18.40 -7.21 -0.27
CA THR A 120 -19.43 -8.24 0.01
C THR A 120 -19.45 -8.66 1.48
N LEU A 121 -18.27 -8.77 2.11
CA LEU A 121 -18.15 -9.09 3.54
C LEU A 121 -18.65 -7.93 4.41
N CYS A 122 -18.38 -6.68 4.00
CA CYS A 122 -18.91 -5.49 4.67
C CYS A 122 -20.44 -5.44 4.61
N LEU A 123 -21.03 -5.69 3.43
CA LEU A 123 -22.49 -5.70 3.23
C LEU A 123 -23.17 -6.78 4.08
N GLU A 124 -22.56 -7.96 4.20
CA GLU A 124 -23.06 -9.03 5.07
C GLU A 124 -23.02 -8.63 6.55
N GLN A 125 -21.94 -7.99 7.00
CA GLN A 125 -21.82 -7.50 8.37
C GLN A 125 -22.84 -6.41 8.71
N LEU A 126 -23.20 -5.59 7.73
CA LEU A 126 -24.28 -4.60 7.85
C LEU A 126 -25.69 -5.22 7.79
N GLY A 127 -25.80 -6.54 7.60
CA GLY A 127 -27.09 -7.24 7.48
C GLY A 127 -27.85 -6.92 6.19
N ILE A 128 -27.17 -6.33 5.18
CA ILE A 128 -27.79 -5.91 3.92
C ILE A 128 -28.02 -7.13 3.02
N HIS A 129 -27.05 -8.05 2.95
CA HIS A 129 -27.17 -9.27 2.14
C HIS A 129 -26.38 -10.45 2.73
N THR A 130 -26.95 -11.66 2.64
CA THR A 130 -26.23 -12.90 2.92
C THR A 130 -25.71 -13.51 1.62
N PHE A 131 -24.39 -13.72 1.53
CA PHE A 131 -23.75 -14.27 0.34
C PHE A 131 -23.65 -15.81 0.38
N ARG A 132 -23.61 -16.44 -0.80
CA ARG A 132 -23.23 -17.85 -0.97
C ARG A 132 -22.04 -17.91 -1.93
N PRO A 133 -20.99 -18.70 -1.65
CA PRO A 133 -20.80 -19.55 -0.48
C PRO A 133 -20.63 -18.77 0.83
N GLU A 134 -20.53 -19.49 1.96
CA GLU A 134 -20.49 -18.92 3.32
C GLU A 134 -19.41 -17.83 3.47
N ARG A 135 -19.72 -16.80 4.28
CA ARG A 135 -18.82 -15.69 4.66
C ARG A 135 -17.37 -16.09 4.89
N ALA A 136 -17.16 -17.22 5.57
CA ALA A 136 -15.83 -17.73 5.88
C ALA A 136 -14.97 -17.97 4.63
N GLN A 137 -15.54 -18.51 3.55
CA GLN A 137 -14.80 -18.78 2.31
C GLN A 137 -14.36 -17.50 1.60
N TRP A 138 -15.21 -16.48 1.60
CA TRP A 138 -14.89 -15.16 1.06
C TRP A 138 -13.80 -14.47 1.90
N PHE A 139 -13.94 -14.49 3.22
CA PHE A 139 -12.96 -13.92 4.13
C PHE A 139 -11.59 -14.62 4.03
N ASP A 140 -11.58 -15.95 3.96
CA ASP A 140 -10.36 -16.74 3.77
C ASP A 140 -9.70 -16.45 2.42
N THR A 141 -10.49 -16.24 1.37
CA THR A 141 -10.00 -15.89 0.03
C THR A 141 -9.32 -14.53 0.02
N VAL A 142 -10.00 -13.49 0.53
CA VAL A 142 -9.41 -12.13 0.59
C VAL A 142 -8.18 -12.14 1.49
N THR A 143 -8.25 -12.79 2.65
CA THR A 143 -7.13 -12.87 3.60
C THR A 143 -5.94 -13.62 3.01
N ARG A 144 -6.16 -14.73 2.27
CA ARG A 144 -5.12 -15.49 1.57
C ARG A 144 -4.40 -14.63 0.52
N LEU A 145 -5.17 -13.96 -0.33
CA LEU A 145 -4.62 -13.12 -1.40
C LEU A 145 -3.92 -11.87 -0.84
N TRP A 146 -4.48 -11.24 0.18
CA TRP A 146 -3.83 -10.16 0.94
C TRP A 146 -2.51 -10.62 1.57
N ASN A 147 -2.50 -11.78 2.23
CA ASN A 147 -1.29 -12.32 2.87
C ASN A 147 -0.19 -12.64 1.85
N ASN A 148 -0.54 -13.20 0.69
CA ASN A 148 0.42 -13.43 -0.38
C ASN A 148 1.00 -12.11 -0.90
N MET A 149 0.14 -11.11 -1.14
CA MET A 149 0.55 -9.76 -1.56
C MET A 149 1.54 -9.13 -0.57
N VAL A 150 1.11 -8.93 0.68
CA VAL A 150 1.87 -8.20 1.70
C VAL A 150 3.12 -8.97 2.13
N GLY A 151 2.99 -10.29 2.31
CA GLY A 151 4.09 -11.10 2.85
C GLY A 151 5.17 -11.48 1.84
N ARG A 152 4.87 -11.41 0.53
CA ARG A 152 5.77 -11.96 -0.50
C ARG A 152 5.94 -11.10 -1.75
N LYS A 153 5.02 -10.17 -2.05
CA LYS A 153 4.99 -9.44 -3.32
C LYS A 153 4.79 -7.91 -3.17
N MET A 154 5.06 -7.37 -1.98
CA MET A 154 4.97 -5.94 -1.69
C MET A 154 6.36 -5.38 -1.40
N TYR A 155 6.66 -4.22 -2.01
CA TYR A 155 7.87 -3.47 -1.73
C TYR A 155 7.82 -2.84 -0.34
N ILE A 156 8.99 -2.53 0.21
CA ILE A 156 9.12 -1.88 1.53
C ILE A 156 8.39 -0.53 1.61
N THR A 157 8.10 0.11 0.48
CA THR A 157 7.33 1.37 0.36
C THR A 157 5.81 1.16 0.31
N GLY A 158 5.32 -0.08 0.46
CA GLY A 158 3.91 -0.45 0.27
C GLY A 158 3.51 -0.62 -1.20
N GLY A 159 4.41 -0.31 -2.13
CA GLY A 159 4.17 -0.44 -3.56
C GLY A 159 4.03 -1.90 -4.01
N ILE A 160 3.25 -2.14 -5.06
CA ILE A 160 3.02 -3.46 -5.63
C ILE A 160 3.16 -3.43 -7.16
N GLY A 161 3.54 -4.57 -7.74
CA GLY A 161 3.82 -4.71 -9.16
C GLY A 161 5.32 -4.61 -9.46
N ALA A 162 5.95 -5.75 -9.74
CA ALA A 162 7.39 -5.80 -10.02
C ALA A 162 7.68 -5.57 -11.50
N VAL A 163 6.78 -5.96 -12.40
CA VAL A 163 7.07 -6.06 -13.84
C VAL A 163 6.39 -4.96 -14.64
N LYS A 164 7.17 -4.24 -15.45
CA LYS A 164 6.72 -3.12 -16.30
C LYS A 164 5.83 -3.58 -17.46
N GLN A 165 6.07 -4.77 -18.02
CA GLN A 165 5.35 -5.26 -19.21
C GLN A 165 3.84 -5.42 -18.99
N TRP A 166 3.44 -5.84 -17.79
CA TRP A 166 2.02 -6.05 -17.43
C TRP A 166 1.61 -5.35 -16.15
N GLU A 167 2.46 -4.44 -15.66
CA GLU A 167 2.14 -3.49 -14.58
C GLU A 167 1.68 -4.22 -13.31
N GLY A 168 2.38 -5.30 -12.99
CA GLY A 168 1.78 -6.33 -12.14
C GLY A 168 2.76 -7.24 -11.41
N PHE A 169 2.15 -8.19 -10.71
CA PHE A 169 2.86 -9.14 -9.87
C PHE A 169 3.69 -10.13 -10.69
N GLU A 170 4.68 -10.71 -10.03
CA GLU A 170 5.49 -11.81 -10.52
C GLU A 170 5.50 -12.92 -9.45
N ILE A 171 6.39 -13.91 -9.55
CA ILE A 171 6.61 -14.94 -8.53
C ILE A 171 6.89 -14.35 -7.13
N ASP A 172 6.60 -15.14 -6.09
CA ASP A 172 6.86 -14.77 -4.70
C ASP A 172 8.32 -14.34 -4.50
N TYR A 173 8.52 -13.26 -3.73
CA TYR A 173 9.82 -12.67 -3.40
C TYR A 173 10.61 -12.06 -4.57
N PHE A 174 10.06 -12.01 -5.80
CA PHE A 174 10.65 -11.25 -6.89
C PHE A 174 10.35 -9.75 -6.73
N LEU A 175 11.24 -9.04 -6.03
CA LEU A 175 11.08 -7.63 -5.68
C LEU A 175 12.31 -6.77 -6.04
N PRO A 176 12.76 -6.75 -7.31
CA PRO A 176 13.91 -5.95 -7.73
C PRO A 176 13.72 -4.45 -7.46
N GLN A 177 14.80 -3.70 -7.17
CA GLN A 177 14.68 -2.30 -6.78
C GLN A 177 14.51 -1.34 -7.96
N GLY A 178 15.03 -1.68 -9.13
CA GLY A 178 15.03 -0.83 -10.31
C GLY A 178 14.95 -1.62 -11.62
N THR A 179 14.74 -0.91 -12.73
CA THR A 179 14.49 -1.53 -14.04
C THR A 179 15.63 -2.39 -14.55
N ASP A 180 16.88 -2.00 -14.29
CA ASP A 180 18.07 -2.78 -14.65
C ASP A 180 18.44 -3.86 -13.61
N GLU A 181 17.61 -4.06 -12.59
CA GLU A 181 17.69 -5.15 -11.61
C GLU A 181 16.59 -6.20 -11.80
N GLY A 182 15.77 -6.08 -12.86
CA GLY A 182 14.67 -7.00 -13.17
C GLY A 182 13.28 -6.36 -13.13
N GLY A 183 13.17 -5.11 -12.69
CA GLY A 183 11.91 -4.38 -12.63
C GLY A 183 11.74 -3.59 -11.33
N CYS A 184 10.73 -2.74 -11.28
CA CYS A 184 10.13 -2.15 -10.08
C CYS A 184 9.05 -1.19 -10.58
N TYR A 185 7.88 -1.73 -10.93
CA TYR A 185 6.82 -0.90 -11.49
C TYR A 185 6.16 -0.05 -10.41
N SER A 186 5.70 -0.70 -9.34
CA SER A 186 5.25 -0.03 -8.10
C SER A 186 4.29 1.13 -8.42
N GLU A 187 3.22 0.81 -9.14
CA GLU A 187 2.34 1.82 -9.71
C GLU A 187 1.63 2.63 -8.62
N THR A 188 1.52 3.94 -8.81
CA THR A 188 0.76 4.85 -7.93
C THR A 188 -0.67 4.36 -7.70
N CYS A 189 -1.43 4.04 -8.76
CA CYS A 189 -2.80 3.57 -8.64
C CYS A 189 -2.92 2.26 -7.86
N ALA A 190 -1.89 1.40 -7.94
CA ALA A 190 -1.92 0.12 -7.26
C ALA A 190 -1.78 0.29 -5.75
N ALA A 191 -0.93 1.21 -5.28
CA ALA A 191 -0.83 1.57 -3.87
C ALA A 191 -2.15 2.15 -3.32
N ILE A 192 -2.85 2.97 -4.12
CA ILE A 192 -4.19 3.47 -3.78
C ILE A 192 -5.18 2.29 -3.67
N GLY A 193 -5.12 1.34 -4.60
CA GLY A 193 -5.91 0.12 -4.54
C GLY A 193 -5.66 -0.71 -3.28
N VAL A 194 -4.40 -0.81 -2.82
CA VAL A 194 -4.07 -1.46 -1.54
C VAL A 194 -4.75 -0.75 -0.37
N MET A 195 -4.72 0.59 -0.34
CA MET A 195 -5.41 1.36 0.71
C MET A 195 -6.92 1.12 0.69
N MET A 196 -7.54 1.04 -0.49
CA MET A 196 -8.97 0.73 -0.62
C MET A 196 -9.27 -0.63 0.02
N VAL A 197 -8.52 -1.69 -0.32
CA VAL A 197 -8.73 -3.02 0.27
C VAL A 197 -8.46 -3.03 1.78
N ALA A 198 -7.43 -2.33 2.24
CA ALA A 198 -7.07 -2.25 3.66
C ALA A 198 -8.19 -1.64 4.51
N GLU A 199 -8.80 -0.55 4.03
CA GLU A 199 -9.93 0.09 4.72
C GLU A 199 -11.12 -0.87 4.85
N ARG A 200 -11.47 -1.61 3.78
CA ARG A 200 -12.59 -2.56 3.86
C ARG A 200 -12.29 -3.68 4.85
N LEU A 201 -11.05 -4.18 4.85
CA LEU A 201 -10.63 -5.22 5.79
C LEU A 201 -10.71 -4.76 7.25
N LEU A 202 -10.47 -3.48 7.53
CA LEU A 202 -10.63 -2.90 8.87
C LEU A 202 -12.11 -2.91 9.31
N HIS A 203 -13.05 -2.65 8.40
CA HIS A 203 -14.49 -2.79 8.67
C HIS A 203 -14.92 -4.24 8.92
N VAL A 204 -14.37 -5.19 8.14
CA VAL A 204 -14.71 -6.63 8.28
C VAL A 204 -14.13 -7.25 9.56
N GLY A 205 -12.93 -6.84 9.92
CA GLY A 205 -12.22 -7.37 11.09
C GLY A 205 -11.11 -6.44 11.52
N LEU A 206 -11.34 -5.74 12.64
CA LEU A 206 -10.41 -4.77 13.19
C LEU A 206 -9.07 -5.42 13.58
N ASP A 207 -8.08 -5.28 12.72
CA ASP A 207 -6.71 -5.77 12.89
C ASP A 207 -5.73 -4.71 12.40
N SER A 208 -4.78 -4.31 13.25
CA SER A 208 -3.87 -3.19 12.97
C SER A 208 -3.04 -3.43 11.73
N ARG A 209 -2.79 -4.70 11.36
CA ARG A 209 -1.93 -5.05 10.22
C ARG A 209 -2.43 -4.44 8.91
N TYR A 210 -3.74 -4.24 8.76
CA TYR A 210 -4.31 -3.59 7.57
C TYR A 210 -4.02 -2.09 7.57
N ALA A 211 -4.22 -1.44 8.72
CA ALA A 211 -3.90 -0.02 8.88
C ALA A 211 -2.40 0.27 8.85
N ASP A 212 -1.54 -0.67 9.27
CA ASP A 212 -0.09 -0.57 9.17
C ASP A 212 0.36 -0.54 7.69
N ILE A 213 -0.25 -1.37 6.84
CA ILE A 213 0.01 -1.36 5.39
C ILE A 213 -0.61 -0.14 4.71
N MET A 214 -1.80 0.29 5.15
CA MET A 214 -2.44 1.51 4.68
C MET A 214 -1.56 2.75 4.96
N GLU A 215 -1.02 2.85 6.19
CA GLU A 215 -0.08 3.89 6.59
C GLU A 215 1.20 3.84 5.75
N LEU A 216 1.75 2.63 5.52
CA LEU A 216 2.94 2.45 4.71
C LEU A 216 2.72 2.92 3.27
N CYS A 217 1.60 2.56 2.65
CA CYS A 217 1.25 3.00 1.30
C CYS A 217 1.10 4.53 1.23
N LEU A 218 0.38 5.11 2.19
CA LEU A 218 0.11 6.56 2.25
C LEU A 218 1.41 7.36 2.31
N TYR A 219 2.24 7.13 3.33
CA TYR A 219 3.44 7.95 3.60
C TYR A 219 4.61 7.68 2.65
N ASN A 220 4.54 6.62 1.84
CA ASN A 220 5.62 6.27 0.92
C ASN A 220 5.11 6.28 -0.50
N SER A 221 4.51 5.19 -0.99
CA SER A 221 4.16 5.06 -2.40
C SER A 221 3.20 6.15 -2.89
N VAL A 222 2.18 6.52 -2.12
CA VAL A 222 1.17 7.52 -2.51
C VAL A 222 1.71 8.95 -2.42
N MET A 223 2.31 9.34 -1.29
CA MET A 223 2.86 10.70 -1.14
C MET A 223 4.05 10.97 -2.07
N THR A 224 4.77 9.93 -2.51
CA THR A 224 5.83 10.08 -3.54
C THR A 224 5.26 10.55 -4.87
N SER A 225 4.01 10.19 -5.16
CA SER A 225 3.46 10.24 -6.50
C SER A 225 3.09 11.62 -7.01
N MET A 226 3.22 12.63 -6.18
CA MET A 226 2.95 14.02 -6.52
C MET A 226 4.12 14.88 -6.03
N SER A 227 4.53 15.85 -6.83
CA SER A 227 5.50 16.87 -6.39
C SER A 227 4.91 17.66 -5.23
N LEU A 228 5.76 18.28 -4.41
CA LEU A 228 5.30 19.11 -3.29
C LEU A 228 4.47 20.32 -3.76
N ASP A 229 4.70 20.77 -5.00
CA ASP A 229 3.92 21.84 -5.60
C ASP A 229 2.67 21.33 -6.36
N GLY A 230 2.42 20.02 -6.38
CA GLY A 230 1.22 19.42 -6.95
C GLY A 230 1.11 19.44 -8.48
N LYS A 231 2.21 19.71 -9.20
CA LYS A 231 2.21 19.90 -10.66
C LYS A 231 2.81 18.74 -11.45
N GLU A 232 3.61 17.91 -10.82
CA GLU A 232 4.27 16.78 -11.47
C GLU A 232 3.97 15.49 -10.71
N PHE A 233 3.96 14.37 -11.41
CA PHE A 233 3.50 13.09 -10.90
C PHE A 233 4.45 11.95 -11.25
N THR A 234 4.39 10.87 -10.49
CA THR A 234 4.97 9.59 -10.92
C THR A 234 3.86 8.62 -11.29
N TYR A 235 4.09 7.89 -12.38
CA TYR A 235 3.34 6.66 -12.66
C TYR A 235 4.01 5.47 -11.93
N VAL A 236 5.34 5.39 -12.06
CA VAL A 236 6.21 4.33 -11.56
C VAL A 236 6.94 4.78 -10.30
N ASN A 237 6.85 4.00 -9.21
CA ASN A 237 7.51 4.31 -7.94
C ASN A 237 8.65 3.33 -7.61
N GLN A 238 9.67 3.33 -8.47
CA GLN A 238 10.85 2.49 -8.31
C GLN A 238 11.65 2.80 -7.03
N LEU A 239 12.36 1.81 -6.50
CA LEU A 239 13.20 1.93 -5.29
C LEU A 239 14.66 2.28 -5.62
N ALA A 240 15.08 2.09 -6.86
CA ALA A 240 16.38 2.48 -7.37
C ALA A 240 16.22 3.03 -8.79
N SER A 241 16.96 4.10 -9.11
CA SER A 241 17.04 4.58 -10.49
C SER A 241 18.11 3.86 -11.29
N SER A 242 18.01 3.95 -12.61
CA SER A 242 18.96 3.39 -13.57
C SER A 242 19.29 4.43 -14.65
N GLY A 243 20.21 4.09 -15.54
CA GLY A 243 20.56 4.96 -16.67
C GLY A 243 19.39 5.23 -17.62
N GLN A 244 18.44 4.29 -17.71
CA GLN A 244 17.25 4.41 -18.58
C GLN A 244 16.04 4.99 -17.83
N ASP A 245 15.90 4.71 -16.53
CA ASP A 245 14.78 5.19 -15.72
C ASP A 245 15.34 5.97 -14.52
N LYS A 246 15.50 7.29 -14.70
CA LYS A 246 15.95 8.21 -13.64
C LYS A 246 14.85 8.44 -12.61
N SER A 247 15.23 8.90 -11.41
CA SER A 247 14.26 9.38 -10.42
C SER A 247 13.78 10.77 -10.84
N ALA A 248 12.62 10.83 -11.50
CA ALA A 248 12.00 12.06 -11.98
C ALA A 248 10.46 11.96 -11.87
N ARG A 249 9.81 13.11 -12.03
CA ARG A 249 8.36 13.23 -12.20
C ARG A 249 8.06 13.80 -13.58
N GLU A 250 6.84 13.58 -14.05
CA GLU A 250 6.34 14.11 -15.32
C GLU A 250 5.12 14.99 -15.05
N GLU A 251 4.91 16.04 -15.84
CA GLU A 251 3.71 16.89 -15.71
C GLU A 251 2.43 16.08 -15.95
N TRP A 252 2.45 15.17 -16.93
CA TRP A 252 1.28 14.37 -17.29
C TRP A 252 1.65 13.09 -18.06
N PHE A 253 0.65 12.24 -18.33
CA PHE A 253 0.80 10.98 -19.07
C PHE A 253 -0.33 10.80 -20.08
N ASP A 254 -0.07 10.10 -21.19
CA ASP A 254 -1.13 9.69 -22.13
C ASP A 254 -2.18 8.79 -21.43
N CYS A 255 -1.71 7.88 -20.57
CA CYS A 255 -2.54 7.10 -19.65
C CYS A 255 -2.64 7.83 -18.30
N ALA A 256 -3.51 8.83 -18.21
CA ALA A 256 -3.61 9.69 -17.02
C ALA A 256 -4.47 9.13 -15.88
N CYS A 257 -4.29 7.86 -15.52
CA CYS A 257 -5.01 7.29 -14.36
C CYS A 257 -4.50 7.88 -13.03
N CYS A 258 -3.18 8.07 -12.86
CA CYS A 258 -2.57 8.39 -11.58
C CYS A 258 -2.97 9.77 -11.00
N PRO A 259 -2.89 10.89 -11.74
CA PRO A 259 -3.17 12.20 -11.16
C PRO A 259 -4.59 12.38 -10.59
N PRO A 260 -5.68 12.06 -11.32
CA PRO A 260 -7.03 12.15 -10.75
C PRO A 260 -7.28 11.10 -9.66
N ASN A 261 -6.58 9.97 -9.69
CA ASN A 261 -6.67 8.94 -8.65
C ASN A 261 -6.08 9.42 -7.31
N LEU A 262 -4.97 10.17 -7.37
CA LEU A 262 -4.39 10.82 -6.20
C LEU A 262 -5.30 11.91 -5.64
N THR A 263 -5.81 12.80 -6.49
CA THR A 263 -6.65 13.91 -6.02
C THR A 263 -7.94 13.42 -5.37
N ARG A 264 -8.59 12.37 -5.91
CA ARG A 264 -9.76 11.76 -5.23
C ARG A 264 -9.39 11.15 -3.87
N LEU A 265 -8.20 10.55 -3.75
CA LEU A 265 -7.76 9.95 -2.49
C LEU A 265 -7.55 11.04 -1.44
N PHE A 266 -6.80 12.09 -1.75
CA PHE A 266 -6.59 13.21 -0.82
C PHE A 266 -7.91 13.91 -0.47
N GLY A 267 -8.81 14.08 -1.43
CA GLY A 267 -10.15 14.61 -1.19
C GLY A 267 -11.04 13.73 -0.30
N SER A 268 -10.72 12.44 -0.16
CA SER A 268 -11.45 11.48 0.67
C SER A 268 -10.63 10.93 1.85
N LEU A 269 -9.47 11.52 2.14
CA LEU A 269 -8.51 10.98 3.12
C LEU A 269 -9.09 10.83 4.52
N GLY A 270 -10.03 11.72 4.90
CA GLY A 270 -10.73 11.65 6.19
C GLY A 270 -11.42 10.30 6.45
N GLY A 271 -11.91 9.62 5.40
CA GLY A 271 -12.52 8.29 5.52
C GLY A 271 -11.53 7.16 5.86
N TYR A 272 -10.23 7.39 5.68
CA TYR A 272 -9.18 6.42 6.05
C TYR A 272 -8.61 6.65 7.45
N LEU A 273 -8.96 7.77 8.10
CA LEU A 273 -8.50 8.08 9.45
C LEU A 273 -9.25 7.26 10.50
N TRP A 274 -10.56 7.06 10.31
CA TRP A 274 -11.45 6.47 11.30
C TRP A 274 -12.48 5.52 10.72
N ASP A 275 -12.83 4.51 11.50
CA ASP A 275 -14.07 3.73 11.38
C ASP A 275 -14.92 3.97 12.63
N TYR A 276 -16.20 4.32 12.46
CA TYR A 276 -17.06 4.72 13.58
C TYR A 276 -18.52 4.37 13.30
N SER A 277 -19.25 3.97 14.34
CA SER A 277 -20.69 3.72 14.25
C SER A 277 -21.33 3.63 15.64
N ALA A 278 -22.66 3.54 15.66
CA ALA A 278 -23.43 3.15 16.82
C ALA A 278 -23.29 1.64 17.06
N ALA A 279 -22.82 1.25 18.25
CA ALA A 279 -22.88 -0.15 18.72
C ALA A 279 -24.27 -0.48 19.31
N SER A 280 -24.95 0.52 19.87
CA SER A 280 -26.32 0.44 20.39
C SER A 280 -26.97 1.84 20.31
N CYS A 281 -28.21 1.99 20.78
CA CYS A 281 -28.85 3.31 20.85
C CYS A 281 -28.11 4.31 21.74
N SER A 282 -27.32 3.85 22.72
CA SER A 282 -26.61 4.68 23.70
C SER A 282 -25.10 4.45 23.74
N THR A 283 -24.56 3.61 22.84
CA THR A 283 -23.13 3.29 22.79
C THR A 283 -22.61 3.53 21.39
N ALA A 284 -21.61 4.39 21.25
CA ALA A 284 -20.85 4.59 20.02
C ALA A 284 -19.46 3.94 20.12
N TYR A 285 -18.87 3.64 18.98
CA TYR A 285 -17.45 3.36 18.89
C TYR A 285 -16.76 4.23 17.85
N VAL A 286 -15.47 4.49 18.10
CA VAL A 286 -14.56 5.09 17.11
C VAL A 286 -13.27 4.28 17.12
N ASN A 287 -12.84 3.83 15.96
CA ASN A 287 -11.58 3.15 15.71
C ASN A 287 -10.68 4.14 14.96
N VAL A 288 -9.55 4.53 15.55
CA VAL A 288 -8.57 5.45 14.94
C VAL A 288 -7.48 4.63 14.25
N HIS A 289 -7.45 4.69 12.93
CA HIS A 289 -6.52 3.96 12.08
C HIS A 289 -5.28 4.77 11.72
N LEU A 290 -5.44 6.06 11.39
CA LEU A 290 -4.33 6.94 11.06
C LEU A 290 -4.37 8.16 11.96
N TYR A 291 -3.20 8.68 12.31
CA TYR A 291 -3.05 9.83 13.17
C TYR A 291 -2.82 11.10 12.35
N ALA A 292 -3.63 12.11 12.58
CA ALA A 292 -3.59 13.40 11.89
C ALA A 292 -4.24 14.49 12.75
N THR A 293 -3.91 15.75 12.50
CA THR A 293 -4.68 16.86 13.08
C THR A 293 -6.00 16.98 12.33
N ALA A 294 -7.09 16.53 12.95
CA ALA A 294 -8.37 16.41 12.28
C ALA A 294 -9.55 16.35 13.28
N LYS A 295 -10.77 16.54 12.76
CA LYS A 295 -12.01 16.57 13.54
C LYS A 295 -13.05 15.66 12.91
N LEU A 296 -13.54 14.70 13.69
CA LEU A 296 -14.65 13.83 13.36
C LEU A 296 -15.90 14.30 14.10
N ALA A 297 -17.03 14.40 13.40
CA ALA A 297 -18.35 14.62 13.98
C ALA A 297 -19.38 13.71 13.33
N PHE A 298 -20.16 12.99 14.13
CA PHE A 298 -21.22 12.11 13.63
C PHE A 298 -22.43 12.09 14.58
N ALA A 299 -23.59 11.73 14.03
CA ALA A 299 -24.85 11.68 14.76
C ALA A 299 -25.05 10.33 15.48
N MET A 300 -25.66 10.39 16.66
CA MET A 300 -26.12 9.26 17.48
C MET A 300 -27.59 9.51 17.82
N GLY A 301 -28.51 9.18 16.91
CA GLY A 301 -29.91 9.59 17.04
C GLY A 301 -30.04 11.13 16.94
N GLU A 302 -30.63 11.77 17.95
CA GLU A 302 -30.71 13.24 18.05
C GLU A 302 -29.44 13.88 18.62
N ASN A 303 -28.53 13.05 19.17
CA ASN A 303 -27.27 13.48 19.77
C ASN A 303 -26.15 13.57 18.72
N SER A 304 -25.06 14.26 19.06
CA SER A 304 -23.84 14.31 18.24
C SER A 304 -22.60 13.99 19.06
N VAL A 305 -21.70 13.20 18.48
CA VAL A 305 -20.38 12.89 19.05
C VAL A 305 -19.32 13.56 18.21
N THR A 306 -18.35 14.20 18.87
CA THR A 306 -17.21 14.87 18.23
C THR A 306 -15.91 14.37 18.84
N LEU A 307 -14.97 13.93 17.99
CA LEU A 307 -13.60 13.62 18.37
C LEU A 307 -12.66 14.56 17.62
N GLU A 308 -11.87 15.33 18.36
CA GLU A 308 -10.81 16.19 17.84
C GLU A 308 -9.45 15.56 18.17
N GLU A 309 -8.60 15.43 17.16
CA GLU A 309 -7.23 14.94 17.26
C GLU A 309 -6.26 16.06 16.88
N THR A 310 -5.20 16.27 17.67
CA THR A 310 -4.07 17.13 17.33
C THR A 310 -2.78 16.34 17.39
N SER A 311 -2.05 16.31 16.28
CA SER A 311 -0.85 15.48 16.13
C SER A 311 0.21 16.14 15.26
N HIS A 312 1.48 15.85 15.56
CA HIS A 312 2.62 16.15 14.69
C HIS A 312 3.08 14.92 13.89
N TRP A 313 2.20 13.93 13.72
CA TRP A 313 2.44 12.77 12.87
C TRP A 313 2.76 13.21 11.44
N PRO A 314 3.72 12.60 10.73
CA PRO A 314 4.56 11.45 11.12
C PRO A 314 5.90 11.85 11.76
N PHE A 315 6.08 13.08 12.24
CA PHE A 315 7.36 13.56 12.79
C PHE A 315 7.54 13.24 14.27
N GLY A 316 6.44 13.12 15.03
CA GLY A 316 6.45 12.73 16.44
C GLY A 316 5.18 12.00 16.84
N GLY A 317 5.25 11.25 17.94
CA GLY A 317 4.19 10.35 18.39
C GLY A 317 3.27 10.89 19.49
N LYS A 318 3.36 12.18 19.83
CA LYS A 318 2.45 12.81 20.78
C LYS A 318 1.17 13.22 20.05
N ILE A 319 0.05 12.62 20.46
CA ILE A 319 -1.28 12.86 19.92
C ILE A 319 -2.19 13.27 21.07
N SER A 320 -2.82 14.43 20.94
CA SER A 320 -3.81 14.94 21.90
C SER A 320 -5.21 14.68 21.38
N PHE A 321 -6.07 14.12 22.22
CA PHE A 321 -7.47 13.85 21.89
C PHE A 321 -8.40 14.68 22.76
N GLN A 322 -9.50 15.12 22.16
CA GLN A 322 -10.62 15.75 22.83
C GLN A 322 -11.93 15.13 22.33
N LEU A 323 -12.63 14.43 23.22
CA LEU A 323 -13.98 13.92 23.01
C LEU A 323 -15.01 14.95 23.52
N LYS A 324 -16.08 15.14 22.77
CA LYS A 324 -17.32 15.80 23.19
C LYS A 324 -18.48 14.88 22.83
N ALA A 325 -19.19 14.38 23.85
CA ALA A 325 -20.38 13.55 23.71
C ALA A 325 -21.36 13.88 24.85
N PRO A 326 -22.68 13.71 24.65
CA PRO A 326 -23.66 13.82 25.73
C PRO A 326 -23.43 12.78 26.85
N GLU A 327 -23.90 13.09 28.06
CA GLU A 327 -23.68 12.25 29.25
C GLU A 327 -24.29 10.84 29.12
N ASP A 328 -25.37 10.71 28.35
CA ASP A 328 -26.10 9.46 28.10
C ASP A 328 -25.51 8.63 26.95
N VAL A 329 -24.46 9.12 26.27
CA VAL A 329 -23.78 8.43 25.18
C VAL A 329 -22.43 7.88 25.66
N GLU A 330 -22.35 6.55 25.77
CA GLU A 330 -21.10 5.85 26.02
C GLU A 330 -20.25 5.78 24.74
N VAL A 331 -18.95 6.11 24.83
CA VAL A 331 -18.04 6.07 23.67
C VAL A 331 -16.87 5.13 23.96
N ILE A 332 -16.72 4.11 23.12
CA ILE A 332 -15.54 3.24 23.11
C ILE A 332 -14.57 3.74 22.05
N LEU A 333 -13.33 4.04 22.42
CA LEU A 333 -12.30 4.52 21.49
C LEU A 333 -11.21 3.45 21.35
N ARG A 334 -10.88 3.06 20.11
CA ARG A 334 -9.82 2.09 19.83
C ARG A 334 -8.72 2.77 19.04
N LEU A 335 -7.51 2.80 19.58
CA LEU A 335 -6.38 3.53 19.01
C LEU A 335 -5.36 2.55 18.43
N ARG A 336 -5.05 2.65 17.14
CA ARG A 336 -4.04 1.77 16.52
C ARG A 336 -2.67 1.95 17.17
N VAL A 337 -2.04 0.87 17.60
CA VAL A 337 -0.61 0.86 17.95
C VAL A 337 0.20 0.36 16.75
N PRO A 338 1.01 1.21 16.09
CA PRO A 338 1.71 0.81 14.87
C PRO A 338 2.64 -0.38 15.07
N ALA A 339 2.74 -1.28 14.09
CA ALA A 339 3.67 -2.42 14.14
C ALA A 339 5.13 -2.01 14.38
N TRP A 340 5.58 -0.95 13.73
CA TRP A 340 6.96 -0.48 13.85
C TRP A 340 7.29 0.14 15.23
N ALA A 341 6.27 0.51 16.00
CA ALA A 341 6.41 1.04 17.35
C ALA A 341 6.36 -0.05 18.41
N ARG A 342 6.09 -1.31 18.04
CA ARG A 342 5.96 -2.44 18.96
C ARG A 342 7.23 -3.28 18.96
N GLU A 343 7.58 -3.83 20.13
CA GLU A 343 8.61 -4.86 20.21
C GLU A 343 8.07 -6.20 19.68
N ASN A 344 6.82 -6.54 20.04
CA ASN A 344 6.04 -7.68 19.52
C ASN A 344 4.55 -7.31 19.43
N PHE A 345 3.72 -8.09 18.73
CA PHE A 345 2.29 -7.79 18.48
C PHE A 345 1.44 -7.49 19.74
N GLU A 346 1.88 -7.94 20.92
CA GLU A 346 1.10 -7.90 22.17
C GLU A 346 1.67 -6.95 23.26
N THR A 347 2.86 -6.39 23.10
CA THR A 347 3.52 -5.59 24.16
C THR A 347 3.39 -4.07 23.98
N LEU A 348 2.92 -3.39 25.04
CA LEU A 348 2.72 -1.93 25.10
C LEU A 348 3.96 -1.14 25.55
N ILE A 349 5.16 -1.70 25.42
CA ILE A 349 6.39 -1.15 26.02
C ILE A 349 6.72 0.26 25.50
N CYS A 350 6.23 0.61 24.32
CA CYS A 350 6.55 1.85 23.64
C CYS A 350 5.42 2.89 23.65
N LEU A 351 4.41 2.80 24.53
CA LEU A 351 3.37 3.84 24.62
C LEU A 351 3.06 4.27 26.05
N SER A 352 2.57 5.50 26.17
CA SER A 352 2.01 6.02 27.42
C SER A 352 0.74 6.82 27.15
N LEU A 353 -0.18 6.77 28.12
CA LEU A 353 -1.40 7.57 28.14
C LEU A 353 -1.35 8.56 29.31
N THR A 354 -1.90 9.75 29.13
CA THR A 354 -2.03 10.73 30.21
C THR A 354 -3.44 11.33 30.15
N PRO A 355 -4.32 11.05 31.14
CA PRO A 355 -4.11 10.21 32.34
C PRO A 355 -3.90 8.72 32.04
N ASN A 356 -3.26 7.98 32.94
CA ASN A 356 -2.97 6.56 32.75
C ASN A 356 -4.26 5.73 32.67
N LEU A 357 -4.26 4.71 31.80
CA LEU A 357 -5.32 3.70 31.74
C LEU A 357 -4.99 2.54 32.68
N GLU A 358 -5.91 2.20 33.57
CA GLU A 358 -5.81 0.98 34.38
C GLU A 358 -6.02 -0.26 33.49
N CYS A 359 -5.14 -1.26 33.62
CA CYS A 359 -5.21 -2.52 32.89
C CYS A 359 -5.38 -2.36 31.35
N PRO A 360 -4.42 -1.75 30.65
CA PRO A 360 -4.55 -1.49 29.21
C PRO A 360 -4.68 -2.78 28.42
N LYS A 361 -5.71 -2.85 27.55
CA LYS A 361 -5.99 -4.01 26.70
C LYS A 361 -5.66 -3.70 25.25
N LEU A 362 -4.83 -4.56 24.65
CA LEU A 362 -4.51 -4.54 23.23
C LEU A 362 -5.30 -5.64 22.52
N GLU A 363 -6.13 -5.29 21.55
CA GLU A 363 -6.88 -6.24 20.73
C GLU A 363 -6.43 -6.10 19.28
N LYS A 364 -5.72 -7.13 18.75
CA LYS A 364 -5.20 -7.14 17.38
C LYS A 364 -4.49 -5.83 16.98
N GLY A 365 -3.67 -5.30 17.91
CA GLY A 365 -2.92 -4.06 17.70
C GLY A 365 -3.71 -2.76 17.91
N TYR A 366 -4.92 -2.79 18.47
CA TYR A 366 -5.66 -1.60 18.91
C TYR A 366 -5.75 -1.51 20.43
N LEU A 367 -5.31 -0.38 20.99
CA LEU A 367 -5.49 -0.07 22.40
C LEU A 367 -6.95 0.33 22.64
N VAL A 368 -7.65 -0.45 23.47
CA VAL A 368 -9.07 -0.24 23.74
C VAL A 368 -9.23 0.68 24.95
N LEU A 369 -9.84 1.85 24.72
CA LEU A 369 -10.27 2.78 25.75
C LEU A 369 -11.76 2.55 26.01
N PRO A 370 -12.14 2.02 27.19
CA PRO A 370 -13.54 1.77 27.52
C PRO A 370 -14.29 3.09 27.76
N SER A 371 -15.62 3.03 27.69
CA SER A 371 -16.50 4.19 27.94
C SER A 371 -16.24 4.85 29.29
N SER A 372 -15.97 4.08 30.34
CA SER A 372 -15.64 4.58 31.68
C SER A 372 -14.39 5.47 31.69
N TYR A 373 -13.36 5.11 30.92
CA TYR A 373 -12.16 5.93 30.77
C TYR A 373 -12.47 7.21 30.00
N MET A 374 -13.23 7.11 28.91
CA MET A 374 -13.59 8.26 28.06
C MET A 374 -14.47 9.28 28.78
N GLN A 375 -15.38 8.83 29.64
CA GLN A 375 -16.21 9.71 30.48
C GLN A 375 -15.39 10.46 31.53
N SER A 376 -14.42 9.80 32.15
CA SER A 376 -13.57 10.42 33.18
C SER A 376 -12.47 11.30 32.58
N ASN A 377 -12.05 11.02 31.34
CA ASN A 377 -10.93 11.66 30.66
C ASN A 377 -11.33 12.09 29.24
N PRO A 378 -12.25 13.05 29.08
CA PRO A 378 -12.66 13.53 27.76
C PRO A 378 -11.51 14.21 27.01
N SER A 379 -10.47 14.64 27.74
CA SER A 379 -9.21 15.13 27.19
C SER A 379 -8.07 14.23 27.67
N PHE A 380 -7.29 13.66 26.75
CA PHE A 380 -6.15 12.82 27.09
C PHE A 380 -5.07 12.90 26.00
N VAL A 381 -3.87 12.44 26.35
CA VAL A 381 -2.72 12.39 25.44
C VAL A 381 -2.24 10.96 25.29
N LEU A 382 -2.10 10.51 24.06
CA LEU A 382 -1.37 9.30 23.69
C LEU A 382 0.03 9.70 23.23
N ASN A 383 1.05 9.05 23.79
CA ASN A 383 2.42 9.19 23.31
C ASN A 383 2.93 7.84 22.82
N ILE A 384 3.20 7.75 21.52
CA ILE A 384 3.81 6.59 20.86
C ILE A 384 5.30 6.85 20.67
N ASN A 385 6.13 6.01 21.25
CA ASN A 385 7.58 6.02 21.07
C ASN A 385 7.98 5.18 19.84
N GLY A 386 9.28 4.98 19.60
CA GLY A 386 9.76 4.14 18.49
C GLY A 386 10.00 4.87 17.17
N PHE A 387 9.99 6.21 17.17
CA PHE A 387 10.38 7.03 16.02
C PHE A 387 11.89 7.04 15.75
N GLN A 388 12.69 6.28 16.50
CA GLN A 388 14.13 6.18 16.23
C GLN A 388 14.37 5.53 14.86
N PRO A 389 15.43 5.93 14.12
CA PRO A 389 15.75 5.32 12.85
C PRO A 389 16.05 3.83 13.02
N ARG A 390 15.55 3.01 12.11
CA ARG A 390 15.74 1.56 12.11
C ARG A 390 16.15 1.06 10.74
N PHE A 391 16.99 0.04 10.73
CA PHE A 391 17.32 -0.71 9.52
C PHE A 391 16.27 -1.79 9.28
N ILE A 392 15.91 -1.99 8.02
CA ILE A 392 14.97 -3.02 7.58
C ILE A 392 15.65 -3.85 6.49
N GLN A 393 15.51 -5.17 6.59
CA GLN A 393 16.01 -6.13 5.61
C GLN A 393 14.86 -6.82 4.89
N PRO A 394 15.01 -7.11 3.59
CA PRO A 394 14.04 -7.95 2.90
C PRO A 394 14.15 -9.40 3.37
N HIS A 395 13.11 -10.19 3.10
CA HIS A 395 13.15 -11.63 3.34
C HIS A 395 14.28 -12.29 2.52
N PRO A 396 15.03 -13.28 3.04
CA PRO A 396 16.18 -13.87 2.34
C PRO A 396 15.89 -14.40 0.93
N TYR A 397 14.66 -14.84 0.66
CA TYR A 397 14.24 -15.35 -0.65
C TYR A 397 14.12 -14.27 -1.74
N THR A 398 14.23 -12.99 -1.39
CA THR A 398 14.41 -11.95 -2.41
C THR A 398 15.79 -12.03 -3.06
N ASN A 399 16.72 -12.77 -2.46
CA ASN A 399 18.13 -12.88 -2.86
C ASN A 399 18.85 -11.53 -2.91
N GLN A 400 18.35 -10.53 -2.18
CA GLN A 400 18.95 -9.20 -2.10
C GLN A 400 19.68 -9.04 -0.77
N GLN A 401 20.99 -8.84 -0.82
CA GLN A 401 21.80 -8.50 0.35
C GLN A 401 21.81 -6.98 0.55
N VAL A 402 20.65 -6.42 0.89
CA VAL A 402 20.46 -4.98 1.06
C VAL A 402 19.77 -4.65 2.36
N VAL A 403 20.02 -3.43 2.85
CA VAL A 403 19.36 -2.83 4.00
C VAL A 403 18.77 -1.48 3.60
N ALA A 404 17.60 -1.17 4.12
CA ALA A 404 16.94 0.13 3.95
C ALA A 404 16.77 0.81 5.32
N LEU A 405 16.62 2.13 5.33
CA LEU A 405 16.37 2.92 6.53
C LEU A 405 14.90 3.34 6.61
N ALA A 406 14.36 3.34 7.82
CA ALA A 406 13.02 3.85 8.11
C ALA A 406 13.00 4.64 9.43
N ARG A 407 12.09 5.60 9.53
CA ARG A 407 11.81 6.37 10.74
C ARG A 407 10.29 6.52 10.89
N GLY A 408 9.71 5.98 11.97
CA GLY A 408 8.25 5.87 12.06
C GLY A 408 7.67 5.13 10.83
N PRO A 409 6.63 5.65 10.16
CA PRO A 409 6.06 5.02 8.95
C PRO A 409 6.84 5.32 7.65
N ILE A 410 7.85 6.18 7.70
CA ILE A 410 8.53 6.70 6.50
C ILE A 410 9.76 5.84 6.18
N ILE A 411 9.87 5.42 4.92
CA ILE A 411 11.05 4.81 4.31
C ILE A 411 11.93 5.91 3.72
N TYR A 412 13.24 5.68 3.73
CA TYR A 412 14.24 6.65 3.32
C TYR A 412 15.02 6.22 2.07
N CYS A 413 15.54 7.19 1.32
CA CYS A 413 16.41 6.96 0.16
C CYS A 413 17.59 7.95 0.10
N LEU A 414 18.62 7.59 -0.65
CA LEU A 414 19.67 8.52 -1.08
C LEU A 414 19.24 9.25 -2.36
N GLU A 415 19.68 10.49 -2.52
CA GLU A 415 19.65 11.23 -3.79
C GLU A 415 21.01 11.87 -4.10
N ASP A 416 21.33 12.06 -5.38
CA ASP A 416 22.56 12.74 -5.81
C ASP A 416 22.67 14.21 -5.40
N VAL A 417 21.56 14.83 -5.00
CA VAL A 417 21.56 16.21 -4.50
C VAL A 417 22.28 16.32 -3.15
N ASP A 418 22.14 15.31 -2.27
CA ASP A 418 22.77 15.31 -0.93
C ASP A 418 24.00 14.41 -0.85
N ASN A 419 24.26 13.59 -1.86
CA ASN A 419 25.29 12.56 -1.84
C ASN A 419 26.22 12.69 -3.04
N GLN A 420 27.47 12.24 -2.88
CA GLN A 420 28.42 12.28 -3.97
C GLN A 420 27.90 11.52 -5.19
N TRP A 421 28.00 12.15 -6.36
CA TRP A 421 27.63 11.55 -7.64
C TRP A 421 28.42 10.26 -7.91
N GLU A 422 27.70 9.20 -8.29
CA GLU A 422 28.26 7.92 -8.71
C GLU A 422 27.97 7.68 -10.21
N GLN A 423 28.60 6.71 -10.85
CA GLN A 423 28.26 6.34 -12.25
C GLN A 423 27.23 5.21 -12.35
N ASN A 424 26.98 4.54 -11.22
CA ASN A 424 26.22 3.30 -11.13
C ASN A 424 24.98 3.42 -10.23
N HIS A 425 24.44 4.63 -10.03
CA HIS A 425 23.21 4.85 -9.26
C HIS A 425 23.27 4.24 -7.84
N PHE A 426 24.36 4.52 -7.13
CA PHE A 426 24.65 4.06 -5.76
C PHE A 426 24.77 2.53 -5.57
N LYS A 427 24.91 1.74 -6.65
CA LYS A 427 25.03 0.28 -6.57
C LYS A 427 26.26 -0.21 -5.79
N ASP A 428 27.33 0.58 -5.75
CA ASP A 428 28.53 0.24 -4.98
C ASP A 428 28.63 0.99 -3.64
N VAL A 429 27.55 1.65 -3.22
CA VAL A 429 27.46 2.24 -1.89
C VAL A 429 26.88 1.22 -0.93
N CYS A 430 27.63 0.97 0.15
CA CYS A 430 27.29 0.07 1.22
C CYS A 430 27.07 0.82 2.53
N ILE A 431 26.29 0.22 3.43
CA ILE A 431 26.05 0.74 4.79
C ILE A 431 26.06 -0.42 5.79
N SER A 432 26.44 -0.12 7.03
CA SER A 432 26.45 -1.09 8.12
C SER A 432 25.24 -0.86 9.04
N PRO A 433 24.46 -1.89 9.37
CA PRO A 433 23.34 -1.77 10.29
C PRO A 433 23.77 -1.51 11.75
N ALA A 434 25.07 -1.64 12.04
CA ALA A 434 25.65 -1.26 13.34
C ALA A 434 26.04 0.23 13.41
N GLY A 435 25.92 0.97 12.30
CA GLY A 435 26.27 2.38 12.23
C GLY A 435 25.31 3.25 13.02
N ARG A 436 25.83 4.31 13.65
CA ARG A 436 25.02 5.34 14.30
C ARG A 436 24.32 6.19 13.23
N ILE A 437 23.03 6.45 13.43
CA ILE A 437 22.24 7.39 12.63
C ILE A 437 22.06 8.70 13.40
N VAL A 438 22.22 9.83 12.72
CA VAL A 438 21.98 11.17 13.27
C VAL A 438 20.83 11.82 12.52
N GLU A 439 19.81 12.28 13.24
CA GLU A 439 18.68 13.01 12.65
C GLU A 439 19.01 14.51 12.50
N GLU A 440 18.62 15.08 11.37
CA GLU A 440 18.67 16.53 11.10
C GLU A 440 17.30 16.99 10.60
N ARG A 441 16.66 17.92 11.31
CA ARG A 441 15.42 18.56 10.83
C ARG A 441 15.76 19.64 9.82
N ARG A 442 15.16 19.58 8.63
CA ARG A 442 15.35 20.51 7.53
C ARG A 442 14.01 21.11 7.09
N GLU A 443 14.06 22.32 6.56
CA GLU A 443 12.94 22.99 5.93
C GLU A 443 13.23 23.15 4.43
N HIS A 444 12.22 22.93 3.59
CA HIS A 444 12.28 23.17 2.16
C HIS A 444 11.23 24.20 1.76
N ILE A 445 11.62 25.22 1.00
CA ILE A 445 10.69 26.26 0.53
C ILE A 445 9.95 25.72 -0.70
N VAL A 446 8.64 25.60 -0.58
CA VAL A 446 7.73 25.15 -1.63
C VAL A 446 6.89 26.35 -2.11
N MET A 447 6.79 26.54 -3.42
CA MET A 447 6.03 27.63 -4.05
C MET A 447 6.35 29.05 -3.52
N GLN A 448 7.60 29.33 -3.14
CA GLN A 448 8.07 30.65 -2.64
C GLN A 448 7.35 31.18 -1.37
N GLN A 449 6.42 30.44 -0.78
CA GLN A 449 5.56 30.93 0.32
C GLN A 449 5.32 29.90 1.42
N SER A 450 5.42 28.60 1.12
CA SER A 450 5.22 27.52 2.09
C SER A 450 6.55 26.87 2.44
N LYS A 451 6.66 26.35 3.67
CA LYS A 451 7.80 25.59 4.14
C LYS A 451 7.34 24.17 4.44
N GLU A 452 7.95 23.20 3.80
CA GLU A 452 7.76 21.80 4.10
C GLU A 452 8.91 21.31 4.97
N GLU A 453 8.57 20.74 6.13
CA GLU A 453 9.56 20.15 7.03
C GLU A 453 9.83 18.70 6.65
N HIS A 454 11.10 18.28 6.74
CA HIS A 454 11.46 16.87 6.69
C HIS A 454 12.62 16.57 7.64
N ILE A 455 12.79 15.30 7.98
CA ILE A 455 13.92 14.84 8.80
C ILE A 455 14.86 14.09 7.88
N ALA A 456 16.08 14.58 7.70
CA ALA A 456 17.17 13.88 7.04
C ALA A 456 17.90 12.97 8.03
N LEU A 457 18.42 11.84 7.54
CA LEU A 457 19.19 10.88 8.34
C LEU A 457 20.62 10.81 7.81
N HIS A 458 21.58 11.05 8.69
CA HIS A 458 23.01 10.97 8.38
C HIS A 458 23.59 9.67 8.91
N ALA A 459 24.37 9.00 8.06
CA ALA A 459 25.04 7.76 8.40
C ALA A 459 26.44 7.70 7.78
N THR A 460 27.33 6.92 8.38
CA THR A 460 28.57 6.51 7.74
C THR A 460 28.30 5.32 6.82
N GLY A 461 28.65 5.47 5.55
CA GLY A 461 28.65 4.40 4.55
C GLY A 461 30.02 4.23 3.91
N TRP A 462 30.09 3.35 2.92
CA TRP A 462 31.33 3.07 2.21
C TRP A 462 31.07 2.86 0.72
N HIS A 463 31.98 3.34 -0.11
CA HIS A 463 32.07 2.92 -1.50
C HIS A 463 32.91 1.65 -1.59
N ARG A 464 32.32 0.56 -2.10
CA ARG A 464 32.99 -0.72 -2.33
C ARG A 464 33.76 -0.68 -3.65
N SER A 465 35.07 -0.88 -3.61
CA SER A 465 35.89 -1.03 -4.81
C SER A 465 35.97 -2.50 -5.25
N MET A 466 35.74 -2.78 -6.54
CA MET A 466 35.77 -4.13 -7.12
C MET A 466 36.81 -4.27 -8.25
N PRO A 467 38.10 -3.94 -8.02
CA PRO A 467 39.12 -3.91 -9.08
C PRO A 467 39.31 -5.29 -9.75
N GLU A 468 39.18 -6.37 -8.97
CA GLU A 468 39.27 -7.75 -9.47
C GLU A 468 38.19 -8.11 -10.51
N TRP A 469 37.10 -7.34 -10.60
CA TRP A 469 36.02 -7.53 -11.57
C TRP A 469 36.11 -6.57 -12.75
N VAL A 470 36.65 -5.37 -12.53
CA VAL A 470 36.79 -4.33 -13.57
C VAL A 470 37.99 -4.62 -14.49
N GLU A 471 39.08 -5.17 -13.96
CA GLU A 471 40.32 -5.39 -14.70
C GLU A 471 40.40 -6.76 -15.39
N LYS A 472 39.40 -7.63 -15.19
CA LYS A 472 39.37 -8.95 -15.84
C LYS A 472 38.94 -8.84 -17.29
N ARG A 473 39.73 -9.44 -18.18
CA ARG A 473 39.32 -9.69 -19.56
C ARG A 473 38.18 -10.72 -19.58
N ALA A 474 37.04 -10.34 -20.13
CA ALA A 474 35.85 -11.20 -20.21
C ALA A 474 36.18 -12.56 -20.87
N GLY A 475 35.73 -13.66 -20.26
CA GLY A 475 35.81 -15.02 -20.81
C GLY A 475 37.18 -15.72 -20.70
N VAL A 476 38.18 -15.11 -20.05
CA VAL A 476 39.54 -15.69 -20.01
C VAL A 476 39.70 -16.79 -18.94
N GLU A 477 38.83 -16.82 -17.93
CA GLU A 477 38.99 -17.74 -16.79
C GLU A 477 37.64 -18.27 -16.26
N PRO A 478 36.89 -19.06 -17.04
CA PRO A 478 35.63 -19.63 -16.57
C PRO A 478 35.87 -20.64 -15.44
N SER A 479 35.01 -20.60 -14.41
CA SER A 479 35.01 -21.56 -13.28
C SER A 479 36.25 -21.53 -12.38
N LEU A 480 36.96 -20.41 -12.29
CA LEU A 480 38.02 -20.28 -11.29
C LEU A 480 37.51 -20.45 -9.87
N PRO A 481 38.32 -21.04 -8.97
CA PRO A 481 37.98 -21.07 -7.55
C PRO A 481 37.82 -19.65 -7.04
N VAL A 482 36.81 -19.44 -6.19
CA VAL A 482 36.63 -18.18 -5.47
C VAL A 482 37.89 -17.96 -4.64
N LYS A 483 38.69 -16.96 -5.03
CA LYS A 483 39.71 -16.43 -4.12
C LYS A 483 38.92 -15.79 -2.99
N MET A 484 39.05 -16.30 -1.76
CA MET A 484 38.57 -15.58 -0.58
C MET A 484 39.36 -14.27 -0.53
N SER A 485 38.85 -13.21 -1.15
CA SER A 485 39.58 -11.96 -1.22
C SER A 485 39.71 -11.40 0.20
N ARG A 486 40.84 -10.76 0.48
CA ARG A 486 40.93 -9.75 1.53
C ARG A 486 39.78 -8.76 1.33
N GLU A 487 39.24 -8.20 2.41
CA GLU A 487 38.15 -7.22 2.38
C GLU A 487 38.34 -6.25 1.19
N SER A 488 37.31 -6.13 0.33
CA SER A 488 37.35 -5.19 -0.78
C SER A 488 37.71 -3.80 -0.23
N PRO A 489 38.59 -3.02 -0.88
CA PRO A 489 38.92 -1.69 -0.41
C PRO A 489 37.63 -0.87 -0.28
N LYS A 490 37.39 -0.32 0.92
CA LYS A 490 36.25 0.52 1.24
C LYS A 490 36.74 1.94 1.44
N THR A 491 36.14 2.89 0.74
CA THR A 491 36.35 4.32 1.01
C THR A 491 35.14 4.83 1.77
N GLU A 492 35.38 5.38 2.97
CA GLU A 492 34.31 5.93 3.80
C GLU A 492 33.58 7.08 3.09
N ARG A 493 32.26 7.14 3.30
CA ARG A 493 31.34 8.14 2.76
C ARG A 493 30.44 8.65 3.87
N SER A 494 30.18 9.95 3.89
CA SER A 494 29.01 10.48 4.61
C SER A 494 27.78 10.29 3.71
N LEU A 495 26.75 9.63 4.23
CA LEU A 495 25.49 9.38 3.54
C LEU A 495 24.38 10.21 4.16
N CYS A 496 23.63 10.92 3.33
CA CYS A 496 22.45 11.68 3.74
C CYS A 496 21.22 11.08 3.07
N PHE A 497 20.34 10.51 3.89
CA PHE A 497 19.07 9.96 3.45
C PHE A 497 17.94 10.96 3.68
N ILE A 498 17.00 10.99 2.75
CA ILE A 498 15.77 11.79 2.82
C ILE A 498 14.54 10.88 2.75
N PRO A 499 13.37 11.33 3.24
CA PRO A 499 12.13 10.58 3.08
C PRO A 499 11.84 10.21 1.63
N TYR A 500 11.45 8.96 1.36
CA TYR A 500 11.20 8.47 0.00
C TYR A 500 10.16 9.31 -0.74
N TYR A 501 9.11 9.76 -0.05
CA TYR A 501 8.10 10.65 -0.63
C TYR A 501 8.65 12.00 -1.11
N PHE A 502 9.76 12.45 -0.53
CA PHE A 502 10.35 13.74 -0.80
C PHE A 502 11.31 13.72 -2.00
N ARG A 503 11.68 12.54 -2.52
CA ARG A 503 12.59 12.41 -3.67
C ARG A 503 12.12 13.22 -4.88
N ALA A 504 13.03 13.60 -5.76
CA ALA A 504 12.79 14.32 -7.02
C ALA A 504 12.05 15.67 -6.87
N ASN A 505 12.16 16.34 -5.72
CA ASN A 505 11.59 17.69 -5.50
C ASN A 505 12.64 18.82 -5.48
N ARG A 506 13.94 18.49 -5.61
CA ARG A 506 15.05 19.42 -5.35
C ARG A 506 16.01 19.59 -6.53
N GLY A 507 15.63 19.08 -7.69
CA GLY A 507 16.54 18.93 -8.84
C GLY A 507 17.48 17.74 -8.65
N GLY A 508 18.69 17.85 -9.20
CA GLY A 508 19.67 16.76 -9.25
C GLY A 508 19.80 16.17 -10.65
N LYS A 509 20.57 15.09 -10.78
CA LYS A 509 20.81 14.38 -12.05
C LYS A 509 19.99 13.09 -12.17
N GLY A 510 19.21 12.76 -11.13
CA GLY A 510 18.22 11.68 -11.11
C GLY A 510 18.70 10.36 -10.49
N GLN A 511 19.82 10.34 -9.76
CA GLN A 511 20.21 9.15 -8.98
C GLN A 511 19.45 9.07 -7.67
N MET A 512 18.87 7.89 -7.40
CA MET A 512 18.17 7.59 -6.17
C MET A 512 18.27 6.10 -5.85
N ARG A 513 18.43 5.75 -4.57
CA ARG A 513 18.41 4.35 -4.12
C ARG A 513 17.87 4.22 -2.69
N VAL A 514 16.97 3.26 -2.46
CA VAL A 514 16.39 2.94 -1.14
C VAL A 514 17.24 1.90 -0.40
N GLY A 515 17.44 0.71 -1.00
CA GLY A 515 18.18 -0.39 -0.40
C GLY A 515 19.65 -0.40 -0.80
N LEU A 516 20.54 -0.21 0.17
CA LEU A 516 21.99 -0.24 -0.02
C LEU A 516 22.56 -1.60 0.37
N HIS A 517 23.69 -1.99 -0.23
CA HIS A 517 24.33 -3.24 0.16
C HIS A 517 24.81 -3.20 1.61
N GLN A 518 24.68 -4.33 2.30
CA GLN A 518 25.27 -4.47 3.63
C GLN A 518 26.79 -4.55 3.51
N ALA A 519 27.48 -3.68 4.27
CA ALA A 519 28.95 -3.59 4.27
C ALA A 519 29.62 -4.79 4.94
#